data_AF-A0A7S3Y0D7-F1
#
_entry.id   AF-A0A7S3Y0D7-F1
#
_cell.length_a   1.000
_cell.length_b   1.000
_cell.length_c   1.000
_cell.angle_alpha   90.00
_cell.angle_beta   90.00
_cell.angle_gamma   90.00
#
_symmetry.space_group_name_H-M   'P 1'
#
loop_
_entity.id
_entity.type
_entity.pdbx_description
1 polymer ?
#
loop_
_entity_poly.entity_id
_entity_poly.type
_entity_poly.pdbx_seq_one_letter_code
_entity_poly.pdbx_strand_id
1 'polypeptide(L)'
;DRGHEAVVLVLLAAGADKESVDNEERTAYRLAKKRGHHKVATILKQQQVLPSECVVCKTNTTLRCQLCRKVAFCSRGCQKAGWKAHKTTCSGVAQKAHT
;
A
#
# COMPACT_ATOMS: atom_id res chain seq x y z
N ASP A 1 0.63 27.06 -10.13
CA ASP A 1 -0.19 25.89 -9.75
C ASP A 1 -0.68 26.04 -8.33
N ARG A 2 -1.99 26.18 -8.16
CA ARG A 2 -2.62 26.43 -6.86
C ARG A 2 -2.71 25.08 -6.16
N GLY A 3 -1.88 24.86 -5.14
CA GLY A 3 -1.95 23.67 -4.31
C GLY A 3 -3.35 23.54 -3.71
N HIS A 4 -4.18 22.68 -4.29
CA HIS A 4 -5.51 22.34 -3.80
C HIS A 4 -5.46 21.47 -2.53
N GLU A 5 -4.47 21.72 -1.67
CA GLU A 5 -4.21 21.03 -0.41
C GLU A 5 -5.43 21.14 0.50
N ALA A 6 -5.99 22.35 0.64
CA ALA A 6 -7.18 22.60 1.42
C ALA A 6 -8.39 21.78 0.92
N VAL A 7 -8.57 21.70 -0.40
CA VAL A 7 -9.68 20.90 -1.00
C VAL A 7 -9.47 19.42 -0.73
N VAL A 8 -8.24 18.92 -0.90
CA VAL A 8 -7.89 17.52 -0.61
C VAL A 8 -8.16 17.19 0.85
N LEU A 9 -7.79 18.07 1.79
CA LEU A 9 -8.06 17.88 3.22
C LEU A 9 -9.57 17.85 3.53
N VAL A 10 -10.36 18.76 2.94
CA VAL A 10 -11.82 18.79 3.12
C VAL A 10 -12.45 17.50 2.60
N LEU A 11 -12.03 17.01 1.43
CA LEU A 11 -12.55 15.77 0.86
C LEU A 11 -12.20 14.55 1.74
N LEU A 12 -10.97 14.48 2.26
CA LEU A 12 -10.57 13.42 3.19
C LEU A 12 -11.35 13.49 4.49
N ALA A 13 -11.59 14.69 5.03
CA ALA A 13 -12.40 14.89 6.23
C ALA A 13 -13.87 14.50 6.02
N ALA A 14 -14.39 14.65 4.80
CA ALA A 14 -15.71 14.19 4.40
C ALA A 14 -15.79 12.66 4.16
N GLY A 15 -14.69 11.92 4.36
CA GLY A 15 -14.66 10.46 4.20
C GLY A 15 -14.39 9.98 2.77
N ALA A 16 -13.84 10.84 1.89
CA ALA A 16 -13.44 10.40 0.56
C ALA A 16 -12.41 9.26 0.63
N ASP A 17 -12.66 8.19 -0.13
CA ASP A 17 -11.75 7.07 -0.21
C ASP A 17 -10.50 7.45 -1.01
N LYS A 18 -9.37 7.56 -0.31
CA LYS A 18 -8.06 7.88 -0.90
C LYS A 18 -7.41 6.70 -1.63
N GLU A 19 -7.96 5.49 -1.50
CA GLU A 19 -7.50 4.27 -2.17
C GLU A 19 -8.13 4.05 -3.54
N SER A 20 -9.20 4.78 -3.85
CA SER A 20 -9.90 4.70 -5.13
C SER A 20 -8.93 4.92 -6.30
N VAL A 21 -9.11 4.10 -7.33
CA VAL A 21 -8.28 4.08 -8.54
C VAL A 21 -9.07 4.58 -9.75
N ASP A 22 -8.36 5.21 -10.68
CA ASP A 22 -8.91 5.55 -12.00
C ASP A 22 -8.96 4.31 -12.93
N ASN A 23 -9.42 4.52 -14.17
CA ASN A 23 -9.49 3.48 -15.21
C ASN A 23 -8.12 2.89 -15.61
N GLU A 24 -7.01 3.49 -15.16
CA GLU A 24 -5.65 3.00 -15.36
C GLU A 24 -5.07 2.40 -14.06
N GLU A 25 -5.93 2.08 -13.08
CA GLU A 25 -5.54 1.53 -11.77
C GLU A 25 -4.60 2.45 -10.95
N ARG A 26 -4.68 3.77 -11.14
CA ARG A 26 -3.83 4.74 -10.43
C ARG A 26 -4.60 5.39 -9.28
N THR A 27 -4.01 5.34 -8.08
CA THR A 27 -4.51 6.12 -6.94
C THR A 27 -4.21 7.61 -7.11
N ALA A 28 -4.97 8.45 -6.41
CA ALA A 28 -4.74 9.90 -6.38
C ALA A 28 -3.29 10.26 -5.96
N TYR A 29 -2.67 9.46 -5.09
CA TYR A 29 -1.25 9.56 -4.75
C TYR A 29 -0.31 9.40 -5.95
N ARG A 30 -0.52 8.36 -6.78
CA ARG A 30 0.32 8.10 -7.96
C ARG A 30 0.24 9.23 -8.97
N LEU A 31 -0.97 9.76 -9.19
CA LEU A 31 -1.20 10.91 -10.07
C LEU A 31 -0.51 12.17 -9.54
N ALA A 32 -0.66 12.48 -8.25
CA ALA A 32 -0.02 13.63 -7.63
C ALA A 32 1.52 13.55 -7.71
N LYS A 33 2.09 12.35 -7.51
CA LYS A 33 3.55 12.13 -7.66
C LYS A 33 4.00 12.29 -9.12
N LYS A 34 3.27 11.71 -10.09
CA LYS A 34 3.60 11.80 -11.53
C LYS A 34 3.59 13.25 -12.03
N ARG A 35 2.69 14.08 -11.49
CA ARG A 35 2.55 15.50 -11.85
C ARG A 35 3.41 16.45 -11.00
N GLY A 36 4.22 15.96 -10.07
CA GLY A 36 5.07 16.80 -9.22
C GLY A 36 4.31 17.61 -8.16
N HIS A 37 3.07 17.24 -7.83
CA HIS A 37 2.31 17.86 -6.74
C HIS A 37 2.73 17.26 -5.39
N HIS A 38 3.96 17.53 -4.98
CA HIS A 38 4.63 16.90 -3.82
C HIS A 38 3.83 17.03 -2.51
N LYS A 39 3.22 18.19 -2.26
CA LYS A 39 2.42 18.44 -1.04
C LYS A 39 1.13 17.62 -1.03
N VAL A 40 0.37 17.63 -2.12
CA VAL A 40 -0.82 16.78 -2.31
C VAL A 40 -0.44 15.30 -2.25
N ALA A 41 0.67 14.91 -2.87
CA ALA A 41 1.20 13.55 -2.79
C ALA A 41 1.61 13.17 -1.36
N THR A 42 1.99 14.13 -0.52
CA THR A 42 2.30 13.90 0.90
C THR A 42 1.01 13.68 1.71
N ILE A 43 -0.01 14.51 1.49
CA ILE A 43 -1.32 14.38 2.13
C ILE A 43 -2.01 13.07 1.73
N LEU A 44 -1.98 12.74 0.44
CA LEU A 44 -2.54 11.51 -0.13
C LEU A 44 -1.62 10.31 0.05
N LYS A 45 -0.42 10.48 0.62
CA LYS A 45 0.53 9.40 0.77
C LYS A 45 -0.13 8.32 1.63
N GLN A 46 -0.43 7.21 0.97
CA GLN A 46 -0.64 5.95 1.65
C GLN A 46 0.65 5.57 2.33
N GLN A 47 0.81 6.01 3.57
CA GLN A 47 1.32 5.07 4.55
C GLN A 47 0.20 4.03 4.66
N GLN A 48 0.45 2.87 4.09
CA GLN A 48 -0.27 1.66 4.42
C GLN A 48 0.12 1.28 5.88
N VAL A 49 -0.14 2.20 6.82
CA VAL A 49 0.02 2.07 8.27
C VAL A 49 -1.35 1.83 8.87
N LEU A 50 -2.01 0.77 8.42
CA LEU A 50 -2.56 -0.09 9.44
C LEU A 50 -1.34 -0.81 10.03
N PRO A 51 -1.20 -0.93 11.36
CA PRO A 51 -0.28 -1.91 11.90
C PRO A 51 -0.62 -3.23 11.22
N SER A 52 0.25 -3.68 10.32
CA SER A 52 0.03 -4.95 9.70
C SER A 52 0.52 -5.95 10.73
N GLU A 53 -0.40 -6.63 11.37
CA GLU A 53 -0.04 -7.70 12.27
C GLU A 53 0.74 -8.74 11.48
N CYS A 54 1.82 -9.24 12.07
CA CYS A 54 2.49 -10.39 11.52
C CYS A 54 1.50 -11.55 11.42
N VAL A 55 1.34 -12.15 10.24
CA VAL A 55 0.40 -13.28 10.08
C VAL A 55 0.80 -14.53 10.86
N VAL A 56 2.02 -14.56 11.42
CA VAL A 56 2.53 -15.67 12.24
C VAL A 56 2.38 -15.37 13.72
N CYS A 57 2.94 -14.27 14.22
CA CYS A 57 3.02 -13.98 15.66
C CYS A 57 2.17 -12.78 16.12
N LYS A 58 1.41 -12.16 15.21
CA LYS A 58 0.51 -11.02 15.46
C LYS A 58 1.15 -9.71 15.94
N THR A 59 2.46 -9.68 16.17
CA THR A 59 3.18 -8.43 16.46
C THR A 59 3.00 -7.41 15.34
N ASN A 60 2.75 -6.15 15.72
CA ASN A 60 2.68 -5.03 14.79
C ASN A 60 3.97 -4.91 13.98
N THR A 61 3.85 -4.84 12.66
CA THR A 61 4.99 -4.65 11.76
C THR A 61 4.60 -3.78 10.57
N THR A 62 5.60 -3.09 10.03
CA THR A 62 5.51 -2.35 8.76
C THR A 62 6.07 -3.14 7.58
N LEU A 63 6.76 -4.25 7.86
CA LEU A 63 7.39 -5.11 6.84
C LEU A 63 6.34 -5.96 6.13
N ARG A 64 6.32 -5.85 4.81
CA ARG A 64 5.39 -6.55 3.91
C ARG A 64 6.13 -7.50 2.99
N CYS A 65 5.45 -8.52 2.48
CA CYS A 65 5.97 -9.34 1.39
C CYS A 65 6.33 -8.45 0.20
N GLN A 66 7.60 -8.45 -0.21
CA GLN A 66 8.09 -7.57 -1.28
C GLN A 66 7.43 -7.86 -2.64
N LEU A 67 6.95 -9.08 -2.85
CA LEU A 67 6.35 -9.52 -4.11
C LEU A 67 4.90 -9.03 -4.23
N CYS A 68 4.07 -9.22 -3.21
CA CYS A 68 2.64 -8.91 -3.29
C CYS A 68 2.19 -7.70 -2.45
N ARG A 69 2.96 -7.29 -1.44
CA ARG A 69 2.65 -6.25 -0.44
C ARG A 69 1.34 -6.42 0.35
N LYS A 70 0.61 -7.53 0.15
CA LYS A 70 -0.69 -7.86 0.77
C LYS A 70 -0.57 -8.52 2.16
N VAL A 71 0.54 -9.19 2.44
CA VAL A 71 0.78 -9.92 3.71
C VAL A 71 2.01 -9.34 4.41
N ALA A 72 2.01 -9.33 5.74
CA ALA A 72 3.11 -8.81 6.56
C ALA A 72 3.75 -9.83 7.50
N PHE A 73 5.04 -9.62 7.75
CA PHE A 73 5.88 -10.46 8.60
C PHE A 73 6.76 -9.57 9.46
N CYS A 74 6.90 -9.84 10.76
CA CYS A 74 7.72 -8.99 11.64
C CYS A 74 9.23 -9.26 11.51
N SER A 75 9.63 -10.38 10.90
CA SER A 75 11.04 -10.80 10.78
C SER A 75 11.24 -11.80 9.64
N ARG A 76 12.51 -12.04 9.26
CA ARG A 76 12.87 -13.12 8.32
C ARG A 76 12.43 -14.51 8.82
N GLY A 77 12.45 -14.73 10.13
CA GLY A 77 11.97 -15.97 10.75
C GLY A 77 10.48 -16.19 10.52
N CYS A 78 9.66 -15.18 10.83
CA CYS A 78 8.22 -15.23 10.58
C CYS A 78 7.88 -15.29 9.08
N GLN A 79 8.65 -14.61 8.24
CA GLN A 79 8.51 -14.73 6.78
C GLN A 79 8.73 -16.18 6.34
N LYS A 80 9.83 -16.83 6.73
CA LYS A 80 10.11 -18.22 6.35
C LYS A 80 9.05 -19.19 6.87
N ALA A 81 8.61 -19.02 8.12
CA ALA A 81 7.57 -19.83 8.73
C ALA A 81 6.22 -19.71 7.98
N GLY A 82 5.78 -18.49 7.68
CA GLY A 82 4.53 -18.25 6.96
C GLY A 82 4.63 -18.45 5.44
N TRP A 83 5.84 -18.48 4.86
CA TRP A 83 6.05 -18.52 3.41
C TRP A 83 5.46 -19.78 2.77
N LYS A 84 5.54 -20.94 3.42
CA LYS A 84 5.03 -22.21 2.85
C LYS A 84 3.53 -22.12 2.48
N ALA A 85 2.73 -21.44 3.31
CA ALA A 85 1.31 -21.20 3.07
C ALA A 85 1.07 -19.96 2.20
N HIS A 86 1.83 -18.88 2.44
CA HIS A 86 1.64 -17.64 1.69
C HIS A 86 2.02 -17.77 0.20
N LYS A 87 3.06 -18.54 -0.15
CA LYS A 87 3.58 -18.60 -1.52
C LYS A 87 2.55 -19.02 -2.58
N THR A 88 1.58 -19.86 -2.20
CA THR A 88 0.54 -20.36 -3.11
C THR A 88 -0.51 -19.31 -3.43
N THR A 89 -0.66 -18.30 -2.57
CA THR A 89 -1.59 -17.18 -2.71
C THR A 89 -0.87 -15.85 -2.99
N CYS A 90 0.45 -15.89 -3.15
CA CYS A 90 1.26 -14.70 -3.36
C CYS A 90 1.10 -14.19 -4.79
N SER A 91 0.37 -13.08 -4.95
CA SER A 91 0.12 -12.48 -6.27
C SER A 91 1.41 -12.15 -7.05
N GLY A 92 2.50 -11.79 -6.38
CA GLY A 92 3.78 -11.51 -7.05
C GLY A 92 4.60 -12.76 -7.43
N VAL A 93 4.26 -13.95 -6.91
CA VAL A 93 4.79 -15.22 -7.43
C VAL A 93 4.01 -15.63 -8.67
N ALA A 94 2.67 -15.52 -8.63
CA ALA A 94 1.80 -15.83 -9.77
C ALA A 94 2.12 -14.97 -11.01
N GLN A 95 2.43 -13.69 -10.82
CA GLN A 95 2.78 -12.77 -11.91
C GLN A 95 4.13 -13.07 -12.59
N LYS A 96 5.06 -13.78 -11.92
CA LYS A 96 6.35 -14.20 -12.51
C LYS A 96 6.26 -15.50 -13.32
N ALA A 97 5.12 -16.18 -13.30
CA ALA A 97 4.90 -17.42 -14.03
C ALA A 97 4.30 -17.20 -15.45
N HIS A 98 3.93 -15.96 -15.79
CA HIS A 98 3.31 -15.57 -17.07
C HIS A 98 4.24 -14.73 -17.97
N THR A 99 5.53 -14.65 -17.63
CA THR A 99 6.60 -14.08 -18.45
C THR A 99 7.64 -15.15 -18.72
#